data_AF-A0A182EV74-F1
#
_entry.id   AF-A0A182EV74-F1
#
_cell.length_a   1.000
_cell.length_b   1.000
_cell.length_c   1.000
_cell.angle_alpha   90.00
_cell.angle_beta   90.00
_cell.angle_gamma   90.00
#
_symmetry.space_group_name_H-M   'P 1'
#
loop_
_entity.id
_entity.type
_entity.pdbx_description
1 polymer ?
#
loop_
_entity_poly.entity_id
_entity_poly.type
_entity_poly.pdbx_seq_one_letter_code
_entity_poly.pdbx_strand_id
1 'polypeptide(L)'
;GESPPGREHHTACIIKEKMYIFGGTNGTDGEIGMDILNLETGSWETPEITGEIPYTVREPCSWVHHDKMYVFGGWRQRDSRHTSDLYRFDPERSIWHRMHPFGLRGPIGRQRHCGVIVEDRVFVFSGIISLIPYELNTDIGYILELCDLYVLNFNWTLKDLASLVVLHEVSETDFGIIPFDLESDIL
;
A
#
# COMPACT_ATOMS: atom_id res chain seq x y z
N GLY A 1 -23.03 -3.09 16.27
CA GLY A 1 -22.39 -4.23 16.95
C GLY A 1 -21.50 -3.74 18.06
N GLU A 2 -20.71 -4.63 18.63
CA GLU A 2 -19.69 -4.28 19.63
C GLU A 2 -18.55 -3.49 18.97
N SER A 3 -17.97 -2.54 19.71
CA SER A 3 -16.82 -1.79 19.23
C SER A 3 -15.56 -2.67 19.17
N PRO A 4 -14.70 -2.49 18.17
CA PRO A 4 -13.44 -3.21 18.11
C PRO A 4 -12.51 -2.83 19.26
N PRO A 5 -11.51 -3.68 19.57
CA PRO A 5 -10.44 -3.32 20.49
C PRO A 5 -9.73 -2.04 20.04
N GLY A 6 -9.33 -1.23 21.01
CA GLY A 6 -8.50 -0.05 20.76
C GLY A 6 -7.20 -0.44 20.04
N ARG A 7 -6.82 0.35 19.03
CA ARG A 7 -5.62 0.10 18.21
C ARG A 7 -4.97 1.40 17.76
N GLU A 8 -3.67 1.35 17.56
CA GLU A 8 -2.85 2.43 17.00
C GLU A 8 -2.22 1.99 15.67
N HIS A 9 -1.72 2.96 14.89
CA HIS A 9 -1.04 2.72 13.62
C HIS A 9 -1.88 1.96 12.57
N HIS A 10 -3.20 2.03 12.67
CA HIS A 10 -4.13 1.50 11.67
C HIS A 10 -4.25 2.49 10.50
N THR A 11 -4.87 2.04 9.42
CA THR A 11 -5.35 2.93 8.35
C THR A 11 -6.86 2.87 8.26
N ALA A 12 -7.47 3.92 7.71
CA ALA A 12 -8.90 4.00 7.52
C ALA A 12 -9.25 4.68 6.20
N CYS A 13 -10.33 4.24 5.57
CA CYS A 13 -10.91 4.87 4.39
C CYS A 13 -12.43 4.94 4.52
N ILE A 14 -13.03 5.97 3.93
CA ILE A 14 -14.48 6.08 3.82
C ILE A 14 -14.87 5.70 2.40
N ILE A 15 -15.78 4.73 2.26
CA ILE A 15 -16.39 4.36 0.98
C ILE A 15 -17.89 4.43 1.19
N LYS A 16 -18.55 5.34 0.46
CA LYS A 16 -19.97 5.67 0.67
C LYS A 16 -20.20 6.03 2.15
N GLU A 17 -21.18 5.45 2.82
CA GLU A 17 -21.53 5.74 4.21
C GLU A 17 -20.85 4.80 5.23
N LYS A 18 -19.76 4.15 4.85
CA LYS A 18 -19.03 3.22 5.72
C LYS A 18 -17.56 3.58 5.82
N MET A 19 -17.03 3.55 7.04
CA MET A 19 -15.61 3.67 7.31
C MET A 19 -15.02 2.27 7.51
N TYR A 20 -13.98 1.96 6.74
CA TYR A 20 -13.25 0.70 6.76
C TYR A 20 -11.92 0.92 7.47
N ILE A 21 -11.65 0.18 8.53
CA ILE A 21 -10.45 0.30 9.35
C ILE A 21 -9.67 -1.01 9.26
N PHE A 22 -8.41 -0.93 8.86
CA PHE A 22 -7.56 -2.11 8.67
C PHE A 22 -6.21 -1.97 9.36
N GLY A 23 -5.72 -3.09 9.90
CA GLY A 23 -4.39 -3.20 10.47
C GLY A 23 -4.22 -2.49 11.81
N GLY A 24 -2.99 -2.06 12.09
CA GLY A 24 -2.58 -1.50 13.36
C GLY A 24 -2.19 -2.55 14.39
N THR A 25 -1.99 -2.12 15.63
CA THR A 25 -1.69 -2.98 16.77
C THR A 25 -2.48 -2.51 18.00
N ASN A 26 -2.85 -3.46 18.86
CA ASN A 26 -3.46 -3.23 20.16
C ASN A 26 -2.49 -3.55 21.32
N GLY A 27 -1.18 -3.67 21.00
CA GLY A 27 -0.15 -4.07 21.95
C GLY A 27 -0.03 -5.58 22.18
N THR A 28 -0.81 -6.41 21.46
CA THR A 28 -0.70 -7.88 21.48
C THR A 28 -0.20 -8.41 20.13
N ASP A 29 0.32 -9.64 20.12
CA ASP A 29 0.78 -10.33 18.88
C ASP A 29 -0.37 -10.89 18.02
N GLY A 30 -1.62 -10.57 18.38
CA GLY A 30 -2.81 -11.04 17.66
C GLY A 30 -2.99 -10.34 16.32
N GLU A 31 -3.57 -11.06 15.36
CA GLU A 31 -3.97 -10.45 14.09
C GLU A 31 -5.21 -9.60 14.28
N ILE A 32 -5.07 -8.34 13.88
CA ILE A 32 -6.15 -7.37 13.81
C ILE A 32 -6.64 -7.34 12.36
N GLY A 33 -7.87 -7.81 12.15
CA GLY A 33 -8.53 -7.84 10.86
C GLY A 33 -9.03 -6.46 10.41
N MET A 34 -10.16 -6.47 9.72
CA MET A 34 -10.84 -5.27 9.27
C MET A 34 -12.14 -5.07 10.06
N ASP A 35 -12.40 -3.84 10.46
CA ASP A 35 -13.62 -3.43 11.12
C ASP A 35 -14.32 -2.35 10.30
N ILE A 36 -15.65 -2.36 10.33
CA ILE A 36 -16.46 -1.43 9.56
C ILE A 36 -17.35 -0.64 10.51
N LEU A 37 -17.32 0.69 10.40
CA LEU A 37 -18.25 1.58 11.08
C LEU A 37 -19.26 2.11 10.06
N ASN A 38 -20.54 1.82 10.29
CA ASN A 38 -21.62 2.46 9.56
C ASN A 38 -21.78 3.90 10.06
N LEU A 39 -21.58 4.87 9.17
CA LEU A 39 -21.60 6.28 9.51
C LEU A 39 -23.02 6.86 9.58
N GLU A 40 -24.02 6.20 9.00
CA GLU A 40 -25.42 6.60 9.13
C GLU A 40 -25.99 6.22 10.50
N THR A 41 -25.71 4.99 10.93
CA THR A 41 -26.27 4.44 12.18
C THR A 41 -25.34 4.62 13.39
N GLY A 42 -24.06 4.94 13.15
CA GLY A 42 -23.02 4.97 14.18
C GLY A 42 -22.69 3.59 14.75
N SER A 43 -23.03 2.50 14.05
CA SER A 43 -22.90 1.13 14.55
C SER A 43 -21.76 0.36 13.88
N TRP A 44 -21.00 -0.39 14.68
CA TRP A 44 -19.99 -1.31 14.17
C TRP A 44 -20.59 -2.54 13.48
N GLU A 45 -19.98 -2.95 12.38
CA GLU A 45 -20.30 -4.12 11.58
C GLU A 45 -19.10 -5.08 11.54
N THR A 46 -19.37 -6.38 11.64
CA THR A 46 -18.35 -7.44 11.54
C THR A 46 -18.66 -8.28 10.29
N PRO A 47 -18.15 -7.91 9.11
CA PRO A 47 -18.42 -8.64 7.88
C PRO A 47 -17.73 -10.01 7.89
N GLU A 48 -18.34 -11.00 7.23
CA GLU A 48 -17.64 -12.22 6.85
C GLU A 48 -16.74 -11.91 5.64
N ILE A 49 -15.43 -11.83 5.90
CA ILE A 49 -14.44 -11.46 4.89
C ILE A 49 -13.81 -12.72 4.30
N THR A 50 -13.65 -12.75 2.98
CA THR A 50 -13.08 -13.88 2.24
C THR A 50 -11.92 -13.46 1.33
N GLY A 51 -11.32 -14.42 0.63
CA GLY A 51 -10.29 -14.19 -0.39
C GLY A 51 -8.86 -14.22 0.15
N GLU A 52 -7.98 -13.45 -0.49
CA GLU A 52 -6.57 -13.35 -0.14
C GLU A 52 -6.37 -12.33 1.00
N ILE A 53 -6.81 -12.71 2.20
CA ILE A 53 -6.81 -11.81 3.36
C ILE A 53 -5.37 -11.41 3.71
N PRO A 54 -5.03 -10.10 3.71
CA PRO A 54 -3.71 -9.63 4.11
C PRO A 54 -3.47 -9.92 5.59
N TYR A 55 -2.22 -10.23 5.92
CA TYR A 55 -1.81 -10.21 7.32
C TYR A 55 -1.88 -8.80 7.89
N THR A 56 -2.13 -8.71 9.19
CA THR A 56 -2.11 -7.45 9.93
C THR A 56 -0.76 -6.76 9.80
N VAL A 57 -0.81 -5.47 9.49
CA VAL A 57 0.36 -4.60 9.35
C VAL A 57 0.16 -3.31 10.13
N ARG A 58 1.25 -2.75 10.66
CA ARG A 58 1.31 -1.43 11.28
C ARG A 58 1.74 -0.38 10.28
N GLU A 59 1.20 0.83 10.44
CA GLU A 59 1.53 2.00 9.62
C GLU A 59 1.44 1.74 8.09
N PRO A 60 0.41 1.00 7.60
CA PRO A 60 0.19 0.91 6.16
C PRO A 60 -0.35 2.24 5.63
N CYS A 61 -0.30 2.42 4.32
CA CYS A 61 -1.07 3.46 3.64
C CYS A 61 -2.27 2.85 2.95
N SER A 62 -3.40 3.56 2.95
CA SER A 62 -4.56 3.18 2.14
C SER A 62 -5.15 4.35 1.38
N TRP A 63 -5.80 4.03 0.27
CA TRP A 63 -6.56 4.96 -0.55
C TRP A 63 -7.81 4.28 -1.12
N VAL A 64 -8.73 5.08 -1.63
CA VAL A 64 -9.95 4.61 -2.30
C VAL A 64 -9.84 4.86 -3.79
N HIS A 65 -10.16 3.87 -4.60
CA HIS A 65 -10.27 4.00 -6.05
C HIS A 65 -11.41 3.13 -6.56
N HIS A 66 -12.34 3.72 -7.33
CA HIS A 66 -13.53 3.04 -7.85
C HIS A 66 -14.26 2.19 -6.80
N ASP A 67 -14.62 2.82 -5.66
CA ASP A 67 -15.31 2.22 -4.51
C ASP A 67 -14.60 1.01 -3.87
N LYS A 68 -13.29 0.89 -4.06
CA LYS A 68 -12.48 -0.17 -3.47
C LYS A 68 -11.37 0.42 -2.62
N MET A 69 -11.12 -0.20 -1.48
CA MET A 69 -10.02 0.17 -0.59
C MET A 69 -8.75 -0.54 -1.07
N TYR A 70 -7.67 0.21 -1.18
CA TYR A 70 -6.35 -0.33 -1.46
C TYR A 70 -5.47 -0.13 -0.24
N VAL A 71 -4.64 -1.12 0.09
CA VAL A 71 -3.70 -1.07 1.22
C VAL A 71 -2.33 -1.46 0.72
N PHE A 72 -1.36 -0.59 0.97
CA PHE A 72 0.03 -0.79 0.59
C PHE A 72 0.96 -0.61 1.79
N GLY A 73 1.95 -1.49 1.84
CA GLY A 73 3.06 -1.38 2.76
C GLY A 73 2.71 -1.60 4.23
N GLY A 74 3.56 -1.06 5.10
CA GLY A 74 3.53 -1.24 6.54
C GLY A 74 4.52 -2.29 7.05
N TRP A 75 4.55 -2.42 8.38
CA TRP A 75 5.36 -3.39 9.10
C TRP A 75 4.52 -4.57 9.56
N ARG A 76 4.89 -5.77 9.12
CA ARG A 76 4.25 -7.03 9.50
C ARG A 76 4.95 -7.62 10.71
N GLN A 77 4.26 -7.63 11.85
CA GLN A 77 4.82 -8.10 13.12
C GLN A 77 5.14 -9.60 13.12
N ARG A 78 4.27 -10.40 12.49
CA ARG A 78 4.37 -11.87 12.43
C ARG A 78 5.75 -12.38 12.02
N ASP A 79 6.39 -11.75 11.04
CA ASP A 79 7.72 -12.12 10.54
C ASP A 79 8.72 -10.94 10.54
N SER A 80 8.41 -9.88 11.30
CA SER A 80 9.28 -8.73 11.52
C SER A 80 9.86 -8.14 10.22
N ARG A 81 8.99 -7.81 9.27
CA ARG A 81 9.41 -7.24 7.98
C ARG A 81 8.53 -6.11 7.49
N HIS A 82 9.13 -5.22 6.70
CA HIS A 82 8.38 -4.29 5.87
C HIS A 82 7.82 -5.03 4.67
N THR A 83 6.55 -4.82 4.37
CA THR A 83 5.91 -5.42 3.19
C THR A 83 5.85 -4.42 2.04
N SER A 84 5.99 -4.91 0.81
CA SER A 84 5.72 -4.18 -0.43
C SER A 84 4.45 -4.70 -1.12
N ASP A 85 3.61 -5.43 -0.38
CA ASP A 85 2.40 -6.02 -0.92
C ASP A 85 1.33 -4.94 -1.10
N LEU A 86 0.60 -5.02 -2.22
CA LEU A 86 -0.59 -4.21 -2.48
C LEU A 86 -1.81 -5.12 -2.43
N TYR A 87 -2.78 -4.77 -1.59
CA TYR A 87 -4.05 -5.46 -1.48
C TYR A 87 -5.20 -4.56 -1.87
N ARG A 88 -6.26 -5.15 -2.43
CA ARG A 88 -7.51 -4.47 -2.75
C ARG A 88 -8.66 -5.18 -2.06
N PHE A 89 -9.45 -4.44 -1.30
CA PHE A 89 -10.70 -4.90 -0.73
C PHE A 89 -11.88 -4.40 -1.57
N ASP A 90 -12.78 -5.33 -1.90
CA ASP A 90 -14.05 -5.05 -2.55
C ASP A 90 -15.17 -5.06 -1.49
N PRO A 91 -15.73 -3.89 -1.12
CA PRO A 91 -16.74 -3.80 -0.08
C PRO A 91 -18.11 -4.39 -0.45
N GLU A 92 -18.42 -4.54 -1.74
CA GLU A 92 -19.71 -5.10 -2.17
C GLU A 92 -19.74 -6.61 -1.95
N ARG A 93 -18.58 -7.26 -2.07
CA ARG A 93 -18.42 -8.72 -1.95
C ARG A 93 -17.72 -9.15 -0.67
N SER A 94 -17.22 -8.21 0.13
CA SER A 94 -16.40 -8.47 1.31
C SER A 94 -15.21 -9.41 1.01
N ILE A 95 -14.49 -9.14 -0.08
CA ILE A 95 -13.38 -10.00 -0.54
C ILE A 95 -12.09 -9.20 -0.73
N TRP A 96 -10.98 -9.78 -0.26
CA TRP A 96 -9.63 -9.29 -0.52
C TRP A 96 -9.01 -9.96 -1.75
N HIS A 97 -8.26 -9.16 -2.50
CA HIS A 97 -7.42 -9.61 -3.60
C HIS A 97 -6.01 -9.08 -3.41
N ARG A 98 -5.01 -9.94 -3.64
CA ARG A 98 -3.62 -9.52 -3.75
C ARG A 98 -3.38 -8.98 -5.16
N MET A 99 -2.95 -7.72 -5.23
CA MET A 99 -2.68 -7.06 -6.48
C MET A 99 -1.24 -7.31 -6.91
N HIS A 100 -1.05 -7.45 -8.22
CA HIS A 100 0.27 -7.57 -8.83
C HIS A 100 0.40 -6.47 -9.90
N PRO A 101 0.67 -5.22 -9.51
CA PRO A 101 0.88 -4.13 -10.45
C PRO A 101 1.99 -4.47 -11.44
N PHE A 102 1.80 -4.06 -12.69
CA PHE A 102 2.81 -4.15 -13.73
C PHE A 102 3.50 -2.80 -13.92
N GLY A 103 4.66 -2.82 -14.59
CA GLY A 103 5.47 -1.63 -14.86
C GLY A 103 6.94 -1.88 -14.51
N LEU A 104 7.67 -0.78 -14.34
CA LEU A 104 9.03 -0.84 -13.80
C LEU A 104 9.02 -1.28 -12.33
N ARG A 105 10.22 -1.43 -11.75
CA ARG A 105 10.41 -1.81 -10.36
C ARG A 105 9.62 -0.89 -9.42
N GLY A 106 8.65 -1.45 -8.71
CA GLY A 106 7.83 -0.74 -7.73
C GLY A 106 8.56 -0.38 -6.43
N PRO A 107 7.87 0.34 -5.51
CA PRO A 107 8.42 0.70 -4.22
C PRO A 107 8.80 -0.53 -3.40
N ILE A 108 9.99 -0.49 -2.76
CA ILE A 108 10.34 -1.46 -1.73
C ILE A 108 9.41 -1.37 -0.52
N GLY A 109 9.41 -2.40 0.32
CA GLY A 109 8.60 -2.43 1.53
C GLY A 109 8.95 -1.31 2.48
N ARG A 110 7.94 -0.65 3.03
CA ARG A 110 8.08 0.61 3.77
C ARG A 110 6.90 0.87 4.69
N GLN A 111 7.09 1.66 5.74
CA GLN A 111 6.05 2.19 6.62
C GLN A 111 6.12 3.72 6.70
N ARG A 112 5.09 4.39 7.26
CA ARG A 112 5.03 5.87 7.41
C ARG A 112 5.15 6.66 6.10
N HIS A 113 4.84 6.03 4.98
CA HIS A 113 4.82 6.68 3.67
C HIS A 113 3.46 7.37 3.46
N CYS A 114 3.43 8.31 2.53
CA CYS A 114 2.20 8.95 2.10
C CYS A 114 1.76 8.37 0.75
N GLY A 115 0.47 8.14 0.60
CA GLY A 115 -0.16 7.69 -0.64
C GLY A 115 -1.33 8.60 -0.96
N VAL A 116 -1.31 9.22 -2.15
CA VAL A 116 -2.39 10.11 -2.60
C VAL A 116 -2.84 9.66 -3.98
N ILE A 117 -4.15 9.55 -4.16
CA ILE A 117 -4.74 9.29 -5.47
C ILE A 117 -5.23 10.58 -6.13
N VAL A 118 -4.91 10.73 -7.41
CA VAL A 118 -5.42 11.78 -8.29
C VAL A 118 -5.89 11.09 -9.57
N GLU A 119 -7.21 11.12 -9.81
CA GLU A 119 -7.85 10.39 -10.91
C GLU A 119 -7.52 8.88 -10.85
N ASP A 120 -6.82 8.36 -11.86
CA ASP A 120 -6.40 6.96 -11.99
C ASP A 120 -4.95 6.72 -11.52
N ARG A 121 -4.28 7.72 -10.93
CA ARG A 121 -2.87 7.64 -10.52
C ARG A 121 -2.68 7.79 -9.02
N VAL A 122 -1.93 6.86 -8.43
CA VAL A 122 -1.55 6.91 -7.02
C VAL A 122 -0.09 7.29 -6.91
N PHE A 123 0.19 8.33 -6.15
CA PHE A 123 1.51 8.83 -5.82
C PHE A 123 1.89 8.31 -4.44
N VAL A 124 2.88 7.42 -4.39
CA VAL A 124 3.46 6.91 -3.14
C VAL A 124 4.77 7.64 -2.90
N PHE A 125 4.81 8.46 -1.86
CA PHE A 125 5.97 9.26 -1.52
C PHE A 125 6.57 8.82 -0.18
N SER A 126 7.89 8.69 -0.17
CA SER A 126 8.71 8.57 1.02
C SER A 126 8.37 7.34 1.90
N GLY A 127 8.52 7.47 3.22
CA GLY A 127 8.42 6.41 4.22
C GLY A 127 9.77 6.03 4.81
N ILE A 128 9.77 5.01 5.64
CA ILE A 128 10.97 4.48 6.28
C ILE A 128 11.10 2.98 6.10
N ILE A 129 12.34 2.51 6.15
CA ILE A 129 12.70 1.12 6.38
C ILE A 129 13.56 1.02 7.64
N SER A 130 13.14 0.19 8.57
CA SER A 130 13.91 -0.20 9.75
C SER A 130 14.75 -1.43 9.43
N LEU A 131 16.06 -1.27 9.47
CA LEU A 131 17.04 -2.35 9.32
C LEU A 131 17.46 -2.78 10.73
N ILE A 132 17.11 -4.01 11.11
CA ILE A 132 17.63 -4.64 12.33
C ILE A 132 18.83 -5.50 11.90
N PRO A 133 20.09 -5.13 12.24
CA PRO A 133 21.24 -5.94 11.86
C PRO A 133 21.19 -7.28 12.59
N TYR A 134 21.16 -8.39 11.85
CA TYR A 134 21.13 -9.75 12.42
C TYR A 134 22.41 -10.11 13.18
N GLU A 135 23.51 -9.37 12.97
CA GLU A 135 24.86 -9.82 13.37
C GLU A 135 25.47 -9.09 14.58
N LEU A 136 24.93 -7.97 15.04
CA LEU A 136 25.69 -7.11 15.98
C LEU A 136 25.30 -7.20 17.45
N ASN A 137 24.20 -7.85 17.83
CA ASN A 137 23.76 -7.94 19.24
C ASN A 137 23.73 -6.56 19.95
N THR A 138 23.64 -5.48 19.16
CA THR A 138 23.50 -4.11 19.60
C THR A 138 22.05 -3.73 19.34
N ASP A 139 21.34 -3.23 20.34
CA ASP A 139 19.96 -2.73 20.25
C ASP A 139 19.79 -1.49 19.34
N ILE A 140 20.66 -1.30 18.35
CA ILE A 140 20.70 -0.14 17.47
C ILE A 140 20.23 -0.59 16.07
N GLY A 141 18.92 -0.50 15.85
CA GLY A 141 18.36 -0.54 14.50
C GLY A 141 18.66 0.74 13.73
N TYR A 142 18.95 0.64 12.43
CA TYR A 142 19.06 1.80 11.57
C TYR A 142 17.70 2.08 10.92
N ILE A 143 17.27 3.34 10.97
CA ILE A 143 16.11 3.81 10.21
C ILE A 143 16.64 4.53 8.98
N LEU A 144 16.24 4.08 7.80
CA LEU A 144 16.50 4.76 6.55
C LEU A 144 15.21 5.44 6.08
N GLU A 145 15.29 6.76 5.90
CA GLU A 145 14.23 7.54 5.26
C GLU A 145 14.33 7.40 3.74
N LEU A 146 13.22 7.04 3.12
CA LEU A 146 13.08 6.96 1.68
C LEU A 146 12.60 8.34 1.23
N CYS A 147 13.30 9.00 0.31
CA CYS A 147 12.90 10.28 -0.28
C CYS A 147 12.56 10.12 -1.76
N ASP A 148 11.88 9.02 -2.08
CA ASP A 148 11.51 8.58 -3.42
C ASP A 148 10.02 8.82 -3.70
N LEU A 149 9.65 8.88 -4.98
CA LEU A 149 8.29 8.98 -5.47
C LEU A 149 8.01 7.84 -6.45
N TYR A 150 6.90 7.14 -6.25
CA TYR A 150 6.40 6.13 -7.18
C TYR A 150 4.98 6.48 -7.63
N VAL A 151 4.68 6.16 -8.89
CA VAL A 151 3.35 6.35 -9.46
C VAL A 151 2.79 5.00 -9.88
N LEU A 152 1.64 4.63 -9.31
CA LEU A 152 0.84 3.50 -9.77
C LEU A 152 -0.29 4.04 -10.65
N ASN A 153 -0.32 3.66 -11.92
CA ASN A 153 -1.39 3.99 -12.84
C ASN A 153 -2.42 2.84 -12.91
N PHE A 154 -3.71 3.16 -12.81
CA PHE A 154 -4.81 2.21 -13.02
C PHE A 154 -5.35 2.23 -14.45
N ASN A 155 -4.99 3.23 -15.25
CA ASN A 155 -5.51 3.45 -16.60
C ASN A 155 -4.34 3.55 -17.61
N TRP A 156 -3.80 2.40 -17.97
CA TRP A 156 -2.67 2.31 -18.88
C TRP A 156 -3.09 2.46 -20.34
N THR A 157 -2.43 3.37 -21.04
CA THR A 157 -2.59 3.53 -22.49
C THR A 157 -1.55 2.72 -23.25
N LEU A 158 -1.79 2.47 -24.55
CA LEU A 158 -0.79 1.85 -25.42
C LEU A 158 0.50 2.67 -25.47
N LYS A 159 0.39 4.01 -25.38
CA LYS A 159 1.54 4.92 -25.32
C LYS A 159 2.39 4.62 -24.08
N ASP A 160 1.76 4.53 -22.91
CA ASP A 160 2.46 4.24 -21.65
C ASP A 160 3.17 2.89 -21.70
N LEU A 161 2.49 1.86 -22.22
CA LEU A 161 3.06 0.52 -22.37
C LEU A 161 4.23 0.49 -23.36
N ALA A 162 4.12 1.19 -24.49
CA ALA A 162 5.19 1.29 -25.48
C ALA A 162 6.41 2.03 -24.89
N SER A 163 6.17 3.13 -24.19
CA SER A 163 7.20 3.89 -23.48
C SER A 163 7.94 3.04 -22.44
N LEU A 164 7.22 2.22 -21.66
CA LEU A 164 7.82 1.28 -20.72
C LEU A 164 8.76 0.27 -21.38
N VAL A 165 8.35 -0.32 -22.52
CA VAL A 165 9.18 -1.29 -23.24
C VAL A 165 10.47 -0.62 -23.75
N VAL A 166 10.35 0.59 -24.31
CA VAL A 166 11.52 1.35 -24.76
C VAL A 166 12.45 1.66 -23.59
N LEU A 167 11.93 2.13 -22.45
CA LEU A 167 12.76 2.39 -21.27
C LEU A 167 13.46 1.14 -20.75
N HIS A 168 12.78 0.00 -20.73
CA HIS A 168 13.38 -1.26 -20.30
C HIS A 168 14.59 -1.62 -21.18
N GLU A 169 14.40 -1.64 -22.50
CA GLU A 169 15.45 -1.98 -23.48
C GLU A 169 16.60 -0.94 -23.49
N VAL A 170 16.29 0.36 -23.35
CA VAL A 170 17.29 1.43 -23.36
C VAL A 170 18.08 1.50 -22.06
N SER A 171 17.46 1.21 -20.91
CA SER A 171 18.15 1.14 -19.61
C SER A 171 19.20 0.03 -19.53
N GLU A 172 19.05 -1.01 -20.36
CA GLU A 172 20.04 -2.08 -20.51
C GLU A 172 21.17 -1.70 -21.47
N THR A 173 21.01 -0.67 -22.30
CA THR A 173 21.90 -0.39 -23.44
C THR A 173 22.63 0.97 -23.40
N ASP A 174 21.96 2.11 -23.15
CA ASP A 174 22.59 3.44 -22.88
C ASP A 174 21.52 4.54 -22.62
N PHE A 175 21.59 5.27 -21.50
CA PHE A 175 20.61 6.33 -21.16
C PHE A 175 20.68 7.57 -22.07
N GLY A 176 21.79 7.80 -22.77
CA GLY A 176 22.00 9.00 -23.61
C GLY A 176 21.17 9.06 -24.90
N ILE A 177 20.37 8.03 -25.19
CA ILE A 177 19.64 7.86 -26.46
C ILE A 177 18.12 8.08 -26.27
N ILE A 178 17.63 8.31 -25.05
CA ILE A 178 16.20 8.50 -24.80
C ILE A 178 15.78 9.88 -25.34
N PRO A 179 14.81 9.96 -26.27
CA PRO A 179 14.27 11.24 -26.73
C PRO A 179 13.59 11.99 -25.57
N PHE A 180 13.88 13.28 -25.43
CA PHE A 180 13.34 14.14 -24.36
C PHE A 180 11.81 14.05 -24.20
N ASP A 181 11.09 13.93 -25.32
CA ASP A 181 9.63 13.84 -25.31
C ASP A 181 9.14 12.60 -24.56
N LEU A 182 9.89 11.48 -24.64
CA LEU A 182 9.58 10.24 -23.94
C LEU A 182 9.87 10.34 -22.43
N GLU A 183 10.88 11.12 -22.02
CA GLU A 183 11.15 11.39 -20.60
C GLU A 183 10.02 12.22 -19.97
N SER A 184 9.50 13.19 -20.71
CA SER A 184 8.44 14.10 -20.24
C SER A 184 7.06 13.44 -20.12
N ASP A 185 6.83 12.33 -20.84
CA ASP A 185 5.56 11.60 -20.86
C ASP A 185 5.40 10.61 -19.68
N ILE A 186 6.48 10.33 -18.95
CA ILE A 186 6.55 9.24 -17.94
C ILE A 186 6.72 9.78 -16.50
N LEU A 187 7.17 11.03 -16.35
CA LEU A 187 7.26 11.75 -15.05
C LEU A 187 5.94 12.44 -14.69
#